data_AF-A0A1F7SPW1-F1
#
_entry.id   AF-A0A1F7SPW1-F1
#
_cell.length_a   1.000
_cell.length_b   1.000
_cell.length_c   1.000
_cell.angle_alpha   90.00
_cell.angle_beta   90.00
_cell.angle_gamma   90.00
#
_symmetry.space_group_name_H-M   'P 1'
#
loop_
_entity.id
_entity.type
_entity.pdbx_description
1 polymer ?
#
loop_
_entity_poly.entity_id
_entity_poly.type
_entity_poly.pdbx_seq_one_letter_code
_entity_poly.pdbx_strand_id
1 'polypeptide(L)'
;MKVGQAGPACRQAGKSDKKHILGLWQGATENSTVCNNLLDDIERINPSAAASLRKGLEETLTVHHLGVTGLLRKTLSTTNPIESCFSVTRTITGRVKRWSGGDMVQRWAVAALLRAEKKSKRVKATEREIPKLVAALGQKSLDRKEMVA
;
A
#
# COMPACT_ATOMS: atom_id res chain seq x y z
N MET A 1 -18.65 -5.34 65.51
CA MET A 1 -18.34 -4.40 64.40
C MET A 1 -17.27 -5.02 63.51
N LYS A 2 -17.51 -5.02 62.18
CA LYS A 2 -16.71 -5.58 61.04
C LYS A 2 -16.58 -7.11 61.08
N VAL A 3 -17.38 -7.92 60.37
CA VAL A 3 -17.67 -8.03 58.92
C VAL A 3 -16.41 -8.04 58.05
N GLY A 4 -16.06 -9.21 57.50
CA GLY A 4 -15.00 -9.42 56.50
C GLY A 4 -15.09 -10.86 55.98
N GLN A 5 -15.58 -11.00 54.76
CA GLN A 5 -16.18 -12.20 54.19
C GLN A 5 -15.20 -13.33 53.85
N ALA A 6 -15.71 -14.56 53.89
CA ALA A 6 -15.12 -15.75 53.31
C ALA A 6 -15.07 -15.64 51.78
N GLY A 7 -13.93 -16.01 51.19
CA GLY A 7 -13.79 -16.35 49.77
C GLY A 7 -12.99 -17.64 49.63
N PRO A 8 -13.56 -18.74 49.08
CA PRO A 8 -12.85 -19.98 48.85
C PRO A 8 -12.22 -20.03 47.45
N ALA A 9 -11.41 -21.07 47.27
CA ALA A 9 -10.42 -21.28 46.24
C ALA A 9 -10.94 -21.66 44.84
N CYS A 10 -9.96 -21.69 43.92
CA CYS A 10 -9.80 -22.64 42.81
C CYS A 10 -10.53 -22.34 41.49
N ARG A 11 -9.78 -21.98 40.44
CA ARG A 11 -9.55 -22.86 39.27
C ARG A 11 -8.67 -22.21 38.20
N GLN A 12 -7.65 -22.95 37.77
CA GLN A 12 -7.12 -22.84 36.41
C GLN A 12 -8.25 -23.22 35.44
N ALA A 13 -8.60 -22.29 34.55
CA ALA A 13 -9.50 -22.55 33.43
C ALA A 13 -8.73 -22.26 32.14
N GLY A 14 -8.44 -23.32 31.39
CA GLY A 14 -7.81 -23.26 30.09
C GLY A 14 -8.55 -22.31 29.16
N LYS A 15 -7.82 -21.35 28.60
CA LYS A 15 -8.35 -20.48 27.54
C LYS A 15 -7.98 -21.10 26.20
N SER A 16 -8.88 -21.96 25.72
CA SER A 16 -9.37 -21.98 24.33
C SER A 16 -8.36 -21.50 23.27
N ASP A 17 -7.75 -22.45 22.55
CA ASP A 17 -7.07 -22.28 21.24
C ASP A 17 -8.05 -21.86 20.12
N LYS A 18 -8.99 -20.96 20.43
CA LYS A 18 -9.73 -20.24 19.41
C LYS A 18 -8.78 -19.20 18.88
N LYS A 19 -8.11 -19.54 17.77
CA LYS A 19 -7.40 -18.60 16.92
C LYS A 19 -8.37 -17.48 16.56
N HIS A 20 -8.36 -16.43 17.37
CA HIS A 20 -9.07 -15.22 17.07
C HIS A 20 -8.38 -14.70 15.81
N ILE A 21 -9.07 -14.74 14.66
CA ILE A 21 -8.61 -14.02 13.49
C ILE A 21 -8.77 -12.56 13.90
N LEU A 22 -7.73 -11.99 14.50
CA LEU A 22 -7.65 -10.56 14.74
C LEU A 22 -7.93 -9.92 13.40
N GLY A 23 -9.03 -9.17 13.35
CA GLY A 23 -9.53 -8.58 12.12
C GLY A 23 -8.40 -7.85 11.42
N LEU A 24 -8.45 -7.86 10.09
CA LEU A 24 -7.50 -7.28 9.14
C LEU A 24 -6.87 -5.92 9.56
N TRP A 25 -7.56 -5.17 10.41
CA TRP A 25 -7.18 -3.88 11.00
C TRP A 25 -6.01 -3.94 11.99
N GLN A 26 -5.86 -5.01 12.76
CA GLN A 26 -4.78 -5.12 13.76
C GLN A 26 -3.40 -5.28 13.10
N GLY A 27 -3.36 -5.89 11.92
CA GLY A 27 -2.14 -5.98 11.10
C GLY A 27 -1.67 -4.64 10.54
N ALA A 28 -2.55 -3.66 10.34
CA ALA A 28 -2.14 -2.33 9.89
C ALA A 28 -1.39 -1.56 10.99
N THR A 29 -1.84 -1.68 12.23
CA THR A 29 -1.18 -1.09 13.41
C THR A 29 0.10 -1.83 13.81
N GLU A 30 0.16 -3.14 13.59
CA GLU A 30 1.39 -3.92 13.77
C GLU A 30 2.43 -3.54 12.71
N ASN A 31 2.03 -3.39 11.45
CA ASN A 31 2.93 -2.97 10.37
C ASN A 31 3.50 -1.57 10.59
N SER A 32 2.69 -0.60 11.06
CA SER A 32 3.22 0.74 11.33
C SER A 32 4.26 0.72 12.46
N THR A 33 4.04 -0.11 13.48
CA THR A 33 4.99 -0.29 14.59
C THR A 33 6.31 -0.90 14.10
N VAL A 34 6.25 -1.94 13.28
CA VAL A 34 7.44 -2.56 12.68
C VAL A 34 8.20 -1.58 11.80
N CYS A 35 7.50 -0.77 11.00
CA CYS A 35 8.15 0.23 10.16
C CYS A 35 8.77 1.39 10.96
N ASN A 36 8.18 1.78 12.09
CA ASN A 36 8.77 2.78 12.98
C ASN A 36 10.05 2.26 13.66
N ASN A 37 10.07 1.00 14.10
CA ASN A 37 11.28 0.41 14.66
C ASN A 37 12.40 0.33 13.61
N LEU A 38 12.05 -0.01 12.36
CA LEU A 38 13.00 0.00 11.24
C LEU A 38 13.52 1.42 10.94
N LEU A 39 12.68 2.45 11.09
CA LEU A 39 13.11 3.84 10.94
C LEU A 39 14.16 4.23 11.98
N ASP A 40 13.94 3.88 13.24
CA ASP A 40 14.89 4.17 14.33
C ASP A 40 16.24 3.49 14.09
N ASP A 41 16.24 2.28 13.53
CA ASP A 41 17.45 1.56 13.16
C ASP A 41 18.17 2.21 11.95
N ILE A 42 17.43 2.64 10.92
CA ILE A 42 18.00 3.33 9.75
C ILE A 42 18.52 4.71 10.13
N GLU A 43 17.87 5.42 11.05
CA GLU A 43 18.27 6.77 11.50
C GLU A 43 19.68 6.75 12.12
N ARG A 44 20.04 5.66 12.81
CA ARG A 44 21.38 5.44 13.34
C ARG A 44 22.44 5.23 12.26
N ILE A 45 22.07 4.70 11.09
CA ILE A 45 22.99 4.35 10.01
C ILE A 45 23.09 5.47 8.97
N ASN A 46 21.96 6.06 8.59
CA ASN A 46 21.87 7.13 7.60
C ASN A 46 20.60 8.00 7.84
N PRO A 47 20.75 9.22 8.38
CA PRO A 47 19.61 10.09 8.69
C PRO A 47 18.88 10.59 7.44
N SER A 48 19.58 10.70 6.30
CA SER A 48 18.97 11.10 5.02
C SER A 48 18.06 10.01 4.47
N ALA A 49 18.49 8.74 4.54
CA ALA A 49 17.67 7.60 4.16
C ALA A 49 16.45 7.44 5.07
N ALA A 50 16.61 7.63 6.38
CA ALA A 50 15.51 7.62 7.34
C ALA A 50 14.49 8.73 7.04
N ALA A 51 14.94 9.95 6.75
CA ALA A 51 14.05 11.05 6.37
C ALA A 51 13.26 10.74 5.07
N SER A 52 13.89 10.09 4.09
CA SER A 52 13.19 9.65 2.87
C SER A 52 12.15 8.58 3.16
N LEU A 53 12.49 7.59 3.98
CA LEU A 53 11.58 6.49 4.32
C LEU A 53 10.41 6.99 5.19
N ARG A 54 10.65 7.94 6.10
CA ARG A 54 9.62 8.58 6.93
C ARG A 54 8.61 9.33 6.07
N LYS A 55 9.08 10.04 5.03
CA LYS A 55 8.22 10.72 4.04
C LYS A 55 7.37 9.73 3.23
N GLY A 56 7.94 8.59 2.84
CA GLY A 56 7.24 7.56 2.04
C GLY A 56 6.47 6.52 2.86
N LEU A 57 6.51 6.58 4.20
CA LEU A 57 5.97 5.53 5.05
C LEU A 57 4.44 5.45 4.98
N GLU A 58 3.77 6.60 5.01
CA GLU A 58 2.31 6.69 4.93
C GLU A 58 1.81 6.11 3.59
N GLU A 59 2.51 6.43 2.50
CA GLU A 59 2.22 5.95 1.14
C GLU A 59 2.41 4.43 1.06
N THR A 60 3.44 3.90 1.72
CA THR A 60 3.72 2.45 1.78
C THR A 60 2.64 1.69 2.56
N LEU A 61 2.13 2.26 3.65
CA LEU A 61 1.08 1.66 4.46
C LEU A 61 -0.33 1.87 3.87
N THR A 62 -0.48 2.72 2.85
CA THR A 62 -1.78 3.06 2.27
C THR A 62 -2.52 1.84 1.73
N VAL A 63 -1.82 0.86 1.12
CA VAL A 63 -2.44 -0.40 0.65
C VAL A 63 -3.01 -1.22 1.81
N HIS A 64 -2.35 -1.17 2.97
CA HIS A 64 -2.81 -1.82 4.20
C HIS A 64 -3.99 -1.08 4.83
N HIS A 65 -3.93 0.26 4.89
CA HIS A 65 -5.00 1.09 5.44
C HIS A 65 -6.29 1.06 4.62
N LEU A 66 -6.19 0.88 3.30
CA LEU A 66 -7.35 0.73 2.42
C LEU A 66 -8.01 -0.67 2.52
N GLY A 67 -7.50 -1.56 3.37
CA GLY A 67 -8.06 -2.88 3.58
C GLY A 67 -8.00 -3.79 2.36
N VAL A 68 -7.07 -3.54 1.44
CA VAL A 68 -6.93 -4.33 0.22
C VAL A 68 -6.31 -5.69 0.55
N THR A 69 -7.02 -6.77 0.20
CA THR A 69 -6.60 -8.15 0.47
C THR A 69 -6.29 -8.94 -0.80
N GLY A 70 -5.82 -10.18 -0.62
CA GLY A 70 -5.83 -11.18 -1.68
C GLY A 70 -4.92 -10.88 -2.87
N LEU A 71 -5.45 -11.14 -4.07
CA LEU A 71 -4.72 -10.98 -5.34
C LEU A 71 -4.55 -9.51 -5.71
N LEU A 72 -5.47 -8.63 -5.29
CA LEU A 72 -5.35 -7.20 -5.51
C LEU A 72 -4.15 -6.63 -4.73
N ARG A 73 -3.97 -7.00 -3.46
CA ARG A 73 -2.79 -6.59 -2.67
C ARG A 73 -1.49 -7.03 -3.33
N LYS A 74 -1.41 -8.27 -3.80
CA LYS A 74 -0.23 -8.78 -4.51
C LYS A 74 0.07 -7.97 -5.77
N THR A 75 -0.97 -7.56 -6.50
CA THR A 75 -0.79 -6.75 -7.72
C THR A 75 -0.35 -5.33 -7.39
N LEU A 76 -1.00 -4.66 -6.43
CA LEU A 76 -0.67 -3.29 -6.02
C LEU A 76 0.68 -3.18 -5.32
N SER A 77 1.11 -4.23 -4.62
CA SER A 77 2.43 -4.29 -3.99
C SER A 77 3.57 -4.53 -4.98
N THR A 78 3.27 -4.88 -6.23
CA THR A 78 4.29 -5.10 -7.27
C THR A 78 4.41 -3.90 -8.18
N THR A 79 5.61 -3.60 -8.62
CA THR A 79 5.94 -2.60 -9.63
C THR A 79 5.85 -3.15 -11.06
N ASN A 80 5.51 -4.44 -11.24
CA ASN A 80 5.43 -5.09 -12.55
C ASN A 80 4.58 -4.33 -13.59
N PRO A 81 3.41 -3.74 -13.26
CA PRO A 81 2.62 -3.00 -14.23
C PRO A 81 3.35 -1.77 -14.77
N ILE A 82 4.04 -1.01 -13.90
CA ILE A 82 4.78 0.19 -14.29
C ILE A 82 6.10 -0.16 -14.99
N GLU A 83 6.79 -1.19 -14.53
CA GLU A 83 8.05 -1.67 -15.12
C GLU A 83 7.84 -2.20 -16.54
N SER A 84 6.80 -3.01 -16.74
CA SER A 84 6.43 -3.53 -18.06
C SER A 84 6.09 -2.39 -19.03
N CYS A 85 5.34 -1.39 -18.56
CA CYS A 85 4.98 -0.21 -19.34
C CYS A 85 6.23 0.58 -19.75
N PHE A 86 7.10 0.90 -18.80
CA PHE A 86 8.32 1.66 -19.05
C PHE A 86 9.36 0.90 -19.87
N SER A 87 9.41 -0.43 -19.78
CA SER A 87 10.25 -1.25 -20.65
C SER A 87 9.89 -1.08 -22.13
N VAL A 88 8.59 -1.09 -22.45
CA VAL A 88 8.11 -0.80 -23.81
C VAL A 88 8.45 0.62 -24.22
N THR A 89 8.18 1.61 -23.35
CA THR A 89 8.46 3.01 -23.63
C THR A 89 9.95 3.28 -23.87
N ARG A 90 10.83 2.71 -23.06
CA ARG A 90 12.29 2.80 -23.22
C ARG A 90 12.76 2.22 -24.56
N THR A 91 12.18 1.10 -24.98
CA THR A 91 12.51 0.46 -26.25
C THR A 91 12.14 1.35 -27.44
N ILE A 92 11.01 2.07 -27.37
CA ILE A 92 10.52 2.93 -28.44
C ILE A 92 11.32 4.24 -28.46
N THR A 93 11.43 4.91 -27.31
CA THR A 93 12.13 6.20 -27.18
C THR A 93 13.63 6.06 -27.45
N GLY A 94 14.27 4.92 -27.11
CA GLY A 94 15.69 4.67 -27.42
C GLY A 94 16.02 4.54 -28.91
N ARG A 95 15.00 4.36 -29.78
CA ARG A 95 15.17 4.36 -31.24
C ARG A 95 15.19 5.76 -31.83
N VAL A 96 14.64 6.75 -31.12
CA VAL A 96 14.64 8.15 -31.56
C VAL A 96 16.03 8.73 -31.35
N LYS A 97 16.72 9.06 -32.45
CA LYS A 97 18.10 9.59 -32.40
C LYS A 97 18.19 11.11 -32.42
N ARG A 98 17.13 11.80 -32.85
CA ARG A 98 17.06 13.26 -32.90
C ARG A 98 15.75 13.71 -32.26
N TRP A 99 15.85 14.38 -31.13
CA TRP A 99 14.72 14.98 -30.43
C TRP A 99 14.57 16.44 -30.84
N SER A 100 13.35 16.88 -31.12
CA SER A 100 13.05 18.25 -31.52
C SER A 100 11.87 18.79 -30.72
N GLY A 101 12.14 19.63 -29.73
CA GLY A 101 11.13 20.30 -28.91
C GLY A 101 10.33 19.38 -27.97
N GLY A 102 9.59 20.00 -27.05
CA GLY A 102 8.74 19.31 -26.08
C GLY A 102 7.55 18.58 -26.71
N ASP A 103 6.97 19.14 -27.77
CA ASP A 103 5.83 18.54 -28.50
C ASP A 103 6.17 17.16 -29.07
N MET A 104 7.38 17.00 -29.61
CA MET A 104 7.83 15.71 -30.12
C MET A 104 7.96 14.68 -28.99
N VAL A 105 8.48 15.09 -27.83
CA VAL A 105 8.61 14.22 -26.66
C VAL A 105 7.24 13.74 -26.19
N GLN A 106 6.26 14.65 -26.08
CA GLN A 106 4.89 14.31 -25.69
C GLN A 106 4.24 13.34 -26.68
N ARG A 107 4.38 13.57 -27.99
CA ARG A 107 3.83 12.67 -29.03
C ARG A 107 4.44 11.27 -28.94
N TRP A 108 5.75 11.17 -28.76
CA TRP A 108 6.42 9.87 -28.59
C TRP A 108 6.06 9.19 -27.28
N ALA A 109 5.90 9.94 -26.19
CA ALA A 109 5.44 9.40 -24.92
C ALA A 109 4.03 8.81 -25.04
N VAL A 110 3.09 9.55 -25.63
CA VAL A 110 1.71 9.07 -25.87
C VAL A 110 1.71 7.85 -26.79
N ALA A 111 2.44 7.89 -27.91
CA ALA A 111 2.51 6.76 -28.84
C ALA A 111 3.11 5.50 -28.19
N ALA A 112 4.12 5.67 -27.34
CA ALA A 112 4.73 4.58 -26.59
C ALA A 112 3.78 3.97 -25.56
N LEU A 113 3.04 4.81 -24.83
CA LEU A 113 2.04 4.36 -23.86
C LEU A 113 0.86 3.63 -24.54
N LEU A 114 0.35 4.15 -25.66
CA LEU A 114 -0.68 3.46 -26.47
C LEU A 114 -0.19 2.09 -26.98
N ARG A 115 1.11 1.95 -27.24
CA ARG A 115 1.70 0.67 -27.63
C ARG A 115 1.83 -0.28 -26.44
N ALA A 116 2.17 0.23 -25.26
CA ALA A 116 2.26 -0.52 -24.02
C ALA A 116 0.88 -1.03 -23.56
N GLU A 117 -0.16 -0.21 -23.72
CA GLU A 117 -1.55 -0.53 -23.39
C GLU A 117 -2.03 -1.83 -24.06
N LYS A 118 -1.69 -2.04 -25.33
CA LYS A 118 -2.06 -3.28 -26.06
C LYS A 118 -1.49 -4.56 -25.45
N LYS A 119 -0.44 -4.44 -24.61
CA LYS A 119 0.19 -5.56 -23.90
C LYS A 119 -0.28 -5.67 -22.44
N SER A 120 -1.02 -4.68 -21.94
CA SER A 120 -1.54 -4.68 -20.57
C SER A 120 -2.52 -5.83 -20.38
N LYS A 121 -2.27 -6.63 -19.34
CA LYS A 121 -3.15 -7.74 -18.98
C LYS A 121 -4.20 -7.24 -17.98
N ARG A 122 -5.39 -7.84 -18.02
CA ARG A 122 -6.39 -7.62 -16.98
C ARG A 122 -5.81 -7.97 -15.61
N VAL A 123 -6.10 -7.12 -14.63
CA VAL A 123 -5.71 -7.35 -13.24
C VAL A 123 -6.41 -8.62 -12.76
N LYS A 124 -5.64 -9.55 -12.16
CA LYS A 124 -6.14 -10.85 -11.67
C LYS A 124 -7.00 -10.74 -10.40
N ALA A 125 -7.13 -9.54 -9.84
CA ALA A 125 -8.01 -9.29 -8.71
C ALA A 125 -9.44 -9.67 -9.07
N THR A 126 -10.19 -10.13 -8.07
CA THR A 126 -11.60 -10.47 -8.27
C THR A 126 -12.39 -9.19 -8.59
N GLU A 127 -13.42 -9.29 -9.43
CA GLU A 127 -14.34 -8.18 -9.75
C GLU A 127 -15.01 -7.56 -8.52
N ARG A 128 -14.93 -8.23 -7.35
CA ARG A 128 -15.47 -7.77 -6.07
C ARG A 128 -14.49 -6.90 -5.26
N GLU A 129 -13.18 -7.04 -5.46
CA GLU A 129 -12.16 -6.27 -4.71
C GLU A 129 -11.97 -4.87 -5.30
N ILE A 130 -12.06 -4.72 -6.62
CA ILE A 130 -11.85 -3.43 -7.30
C ILE A 130 -12.92 -2.39 -6.93
N PRO A 131 -14.23 -2.68 -6.93
CA PRO A 131 -15.25 -1.71 -6.55
C PRO A 131 -15.14 -1.26 -5.08
N LYS A 132 -14.73 -2.17 -4.18
CA LYS A 132 -14.47 -1.83 -2.77
C LYS A 132 -13.31 -0.84 -2.64
N LEU A 133 -12.24 -1.06 -3.40
CA LEU A 133 -11.13 -0.12 -3.46
C LEU A 133 -11.56 1.24 -4.04
N VAL A 134 -12.35 1.25 -5.11
CA VAL A 134 -12.87 2.50 -5.70
C VAL A 134 -13.75 3.27 -4.70
N ALA A 135 -14.61 2.59 -3.95
CA ALA A 135 -15.42 3.20 -2.90
C ALA A 135 -14.54 3.79 -1.77
N ALA A 136 -13.54 3.05 -1.30
CA ALA A 136 -12.61 3.50 -0.27
C ALA A 136 -11.77 4.72 -0.73
N LEU A 137 -11.33 4.74 -1.99
CA LEU A 137 -10.63 5.88 -2.58
C LEU A 137 -11.56 7.08 -2.75
N GLY A 138 -12.81 6.85 -3.14
CA GLY A 138 -13.84 7.88 -3.25
C GLY A 138 -14.05 8.62 -1.93
N GLN A 139 -14.21 7.88 -0.82
CA GLN A 139 -14.37 8.45 0.52
C GLN A 139 -13.14 9.26 0.94
N LYS A 140 -11.92 8.70 0.82
CA LYS A 140 -10.69 9.39 1.23
C LYS A 140 -10.37 10.65 0.39
N SER A 141 -10.83 10.69 -0.87
CA SER A 141 -10.66 11.86 -1.75
C SER A 141 -11.59 13.03 -1.38
N LEU A 142 -12.72 12.75 -0.74
CA LEU A 142 -13.66 13.75 -0.25
C LEU A 142 -13.14 14.37 1.06
N ASP A 143 -12.66 13.55 2.01
CA ASP A 143 -12.04 14.04 3.25
C ASP A 143 -10.87 15.01 2.99
N ARG A 144 -10.05 14.74 1.96
CA ARG A 144 -8.95 15.66 1.59
C ARG A 144 -9.46 16.98 0.99
N LYS A 145 -10.55 16.97 0.23
CA LYS A 145 -11.13 18.21 -0.34
C LYS A 145 -11.78 19.07 0.74
N GLU A 146 -12.43 18.46 1.73
CA GLU A 146 -13.00 19.18 2.87
C GLU A 146 -11.93 19.77 3.80
N MET A 147 -10.73 19.18 3.85
CA MET A 147 -9.61 19.70 4.65
C MET A 147 -8.83 20.84 3.96
N VAL A 148 -9.07 21.08 2.66
CA VAL A 148 -8.38 22.12 1.84
C VAL A 148 -9.33 23.28 1.48
N ALA A 149 -10.62 23.16 1.81
CA ALA A 149 -11.63 24.21 1.71
C ALA A 149 -11.74 25.00 3.03
#